data_AF-Q68LZ5-F1
#
_entry.id   AF-Q68LZ5-F1
#
_cell.length_a   1.000
_cell.length_b   1.000
_cell.length_c   1.000
_cell.angle_alpha   90.00
_cell.angle_beta   90.00
_cell.angle_gamma   90.00
#
_symmetry.space_group_name_H-M   'P 1'
#
loop_
_entity.id
_entity.type
_entity.pdbx_description
1 polymer ?
#
loop_
_entity_poly.entity_id
_entity_poly.type
_entity_poly.pdbx_seq_one_letter_code
_entity_poly.pdbx_strand_id
1 'polypeptide(L)'
;RFLFMKSKVRMICDCLAQPVKVIQDKTLAQPLSLCGSSLRSPHGCHAQYMSNMGSIASLVMSVTINEEDDDTESEQYRSRKLWGLVVCHHASPRFVPFPLRYACEFLVQVFGVQISKEMELAAQMKEKHILQTQTVLCDMLLRDAPVGIVTQSPNVMDLVRCDGAALYYQKKFWLLGVTPTEAQIRDIAEWLLEYHSGSTGLSTDSL
;
A
#
# COMPACT_ATOMS: atom_id res chain seq x y z
N ARG A 1 12.70 5.53 -3.28
CA ARG A 1 11.25 5.86 -3.31
C ARG A 1 10.99 7.32 -2.90
N PHE A 2 11.53 7.80 -1.78
CA PHE A 2 11.42 9.22 -1.34
C PHE A 2 11.76 10.28 -2.41
N LEU A 3 12.76 10.03 -3.27
CA LEU A 3 13.11 11.00 -4.32
C LEU A 3 11.97 11.26 -5.31
N PHE A 4 11.07 10.29 -5.54
CA PHE A 4 9.88 10.48 -6.39
C PHE A 4 8.83 11.39 -5.74
N MET A 5 8.90 11.60 -4.42
CA MET A 5 8.07 12.61 -3.74
C MET A 5 8.59 14.03 -3.99
N LYS A 6 9.91 14.20 -4.15
CA LYS A 6 10.55 15.49 -4.44
C LYS A 6 10.60 15.83 -5.93
N SER A 7 10.80 14.82 -6.78
CA SER A 7 10.85 14.93 -8.23
C SER A 7 9.79 14.01 -8.83
N LYS A 8 8.62 14.58 -9.11
CA LYS A 8 7.43 13.86 -9.54
C LYS A 8 7.54 13.27 -10.94
N VAL A 9 8.40 13.83 -11.78
CA VAL A 9 8.62 13.38 -13.16
C VAL A 9 10.09 13.15 -13.41
N ARG A 10 10.43 11.97 -13.92
CA ARG A 10 11.79 11.61 -14.31
C ARG A 10 11.80 11.04 -15.71
N MET A 11 12.67 11.60 -16.55
CA MET A 11 12.89 11.12 -17.91
C MET A 11 14.31 10.58 -18.04
N ILE A 12 14.46 9.45 -18.72
CA ILE A 12 15.74 8.93 -19.20
C ILE A 12 15.55 8.77 -20.71
N CYS A 13 16.21 9.61 -21.50
CA CYS A 13 16.06 9.59 -22.96
C CYS A 13 16.72 8.36 -23.58
N ASP A 14 17.84 7.93 -23.01
CA ASP A 14 18.66 6.83 -23.47
C ASP A 14 19.45 6.28 -22.27
N CYS A 15 19.24 5.02 -21.92
CA CYS A 15 19.94 4.35 -20.83
C CYS A 15 21.37 3.91 -21.19
N LEU A 16 21.72 3.89 -22.49
CA LEU A 16 23.04 3.50 -23.00
C LEU A 16 23.96 4.71 -23.22
N ALA A 17 23.41 5.93 -23.15
CA ALA A 17 24.18 7.16 -23.32
C ALA A 17 25.23 7.33 -22.21
N GLN A 18 26.44 7.76 -22.59
CA GLN A 18 27.53 7.99 -21.64
C GLN A 18 27.22 9.18 -20.71
N PRO A 19 27.30 9.04 -19.38
CA PRO A 19 27.07 10.13 -18.45
C PRO A 19 28.13 11.24 -18.60
N VAL A 20 27.67 12.49 -18.57
CA VAL A 20 28.55 13.67 -18.60
C VAL A 20 28.87 14.11 -17.16
N LYS A 21 30.16 14.32 -16.87
CA LYS A 21 30.62 14.77 -15.54
C LYS A 21 30.27 16.25 -15.33
N VAL A 22 29.72 16.57 -14.16
CA VAL A 22 29.53 17.95 -13.71
C VAL A 22 30.86 18.48 -13.18
N ILE A 23 31.32 19.62 -13.71
CA ILE A 23 32.50 20.32 -13.19
C ILE A 23 32.05 21.20 -12.02
N GLN A 24 32.69 21.05 -10.87
CA GLN A 24 32.37 21.78 -9.65
C GLN A 24 33.59 22.58 -9.19
N ASP A 25 33.35 23.74 -8.58
CA ASP A 25 34.41 24.53 -7.96
C ASP A 25 34.97 23.80 -6.73
N LYS A 26 36.30 23.83 -6.57
CA LYS A 26 37.01 23.14 -5.48
C LYS A 26 36.68 23.70 -4.09
N THR A 27 36.12 24.91 -4.04
CA THR A 27 35.70 25.57 -2.78
C THR A 27 34.41 24.99 -2.20
N LEU A 28 33.63 24.23 -2.98
CA LEU A 28 32.46 23.54 -2.42
C LEU A 28 32.88 22.42 -1.46
N ALA A 29 32.39 22.50 -0.22
CA ALA A 29 32.64 21.49 0.80
C ALA A 29 32.05 20.11 0.47
N GLN A 30 31.05 20.04 -0.41
CA GLN A 30 30.38 18.80 -0.80
C GLN A 30 29.85 18.87 -2.24
N PRO A 31 29.64 17.71 -2.89
CA PRO A 31 29.07 17.67 -4.23
C PRO A 31 27.66 18.28 -4.30
N LEU A 32 27.36 18.97 -5.41
CA LEU A 32 26.01 19.50 -5.68
C LEU A 32 24.96 18.39 -5.67
N SER A 33 23.85 18.65 -4.98
CA SER A 33 22.69 17.77 -5.00
C SER A 33 21.90 17.95 -6.29
N LEU A 34 21.85 16.91 -7.12
CA LEU A 34 21.08 16.89 -8.37
C LEU A 34 19.67 16.31 -8.20
N CYS A 35 19.18 16.18 -6.96
CA CYS A 35 17.89 15.54 -6.67
C CYS A 35 16.71 16.16 -7.43
N GLY A 36 16.72 17.49 -7.65
CA GLY A 36 15.71 18.22 -8.43
C GLY A 36 16.04 18.39 -9.92
N SER A 37 17.20 17.90 -10.39
CA SER A 37 17.60 18.08 -11.78
C SER A 37 16.87 17.10 -12.70
N SER A 38 16.24 17.63 -13.74
CA SER A 38 15.54 16.83 -14.76
C SER A 38 16.47 16.01 -15.66
N LEU A 39 17.75 16.38 -15.73
CA LEU A 39 18.79 15.73 -16.54
C LEU A 39 19.72 14.83 -15.71
N ARG A 40 19.36 14.57 -14.45
CA ARG A 40 20.17 13.72 -13.58
C ARG A 40 20.31 12.31 -14.17
N SER A 41 21.56 11.92 -14.44
CA SER A 41 21.90 10.59 -14.95
C SER A 41 21.32 9.46 -14.07
N PRO A 42 20.84 8.35 -14.65
CA PRO A 42 20.53 7.17 -13.87
C PRO A 42 21.77 6.57 -13.22
N HIS A 43 21.54 5.89 -12.09
CA HIS A 43 22.54 5.03 -11.49
C HIS A 43 22.79 3.82 -12.40
N GLY A 44 24.02 3.33 -12.48
CA GLY A 44 24.43 2.28 -13.41
C GLY A 44 23.59 1.00 -13.30
N CYS A 45 23.22 0.59 -12.08
CA CYS A 45 22.35 -0.57 -11.89
C CYS A 45 20.97 -0.41 -12.57
N HIS A 46 20.41 0.81 -12.59
CA HIS A 46 19.11 1.06 -13.21
C HIS A 46 19.24 1.14 -14.74
N ALA A 47 20.34 1.70 -15.25
CA ALA A 47 20.63 1.67 -16.68
C ALA A 47 20.77 0.22 -17.19
N GLN A 48 21.48 -0.64 -16.46
CA GLN A 48 21.58 -2.06 -16.79
C GLN A 48 20.24 -2.78 -16.71
N TYR A 49 19.43 -2.51 -15.68
CA TYR A 49 18.07 -3.05 -15.57
C TYR A 49 17.20 -2.67 -16.77
N MET A 50 17.23 -1.40 -17.17
CA MET A 50 16.52 -0.90 -18.35
C MET A 50 16.96 -1.63 -19.62
N SER A 51 18.27 -1.78 -19.82
CA SER A 51 18.85 -2.53 -20.94
C SER A 51 18.39 -3.99 -20.95
N ASN A 52 18.45 -4.69 -19.81
CA ASN A 52 17.98 -6.07 -19.68
C ASN A 52 16.49 -6.24 -19.99
N MET A 53 15.68 -5.21 -19.73
CA MET A 53 14.24 -5.19 -20.03
C MET A 53 13.94 -4.85 -21.50
N GLY A 54 14.93 -4.42 -22.29
CA GLY A 54 14.72 -3.90 -23.64
C GLY A 54 14.10 -2.50 -23.67
N SER A 55 14.19 -1.76 -22.56
CA SER A 55 13.69 -0.39 -22.42
C SER A 55 14.85 0.60 -22.55
N ILE A 56 14.96 1.27 -23.69
CA ILE A 56 16.05 2.23 -23.95
C ILE A 56 15.72 3.60 -23.35
N ALA A 57 14.47 4.05 -23.48
CA ALA A 57 13.99 5.30 -22.89
C ALA A 57 12.88 5.04 -21.87
N SER A 58 12.79 5.90 -20.85
CA SER A 58 11.70 5.87 -19.88
C SER A 58 11.21 7.25 -19.46
N LEU A 59 9.92 7.34 -19.18
CA LEU A 59 9.29 8.45 -18.47
C LEU A 59 8.53 7.89 -17.28
N VAL A 60 8.91 8.30 -16.07
CA VAL A 60 8.31 7.85 -14.82
C VAL A 60 7.66 9.03 -14.14
N MET A 61 6.42 8.86 -13.72
CA MET A 61 5.63 9.87 -13.01
C MET A 61 5.09 9.29 -11.70
N SER A 62 5.22 10.04 -10.60
CA SER A 62 4.75 9.61 -9.28
C SER A 62 3.26 9.83 -9.11
N VAL A 63 2.53 8.79 -8.71
CA VAL A 63 1.15 8.90 -8.25
C VAL A 63 1.18 9.09 -6.74
N THR A 64 0.75 10.26 -6.27
CA THR A 64 0.67 10.58 -4.84
C THR A 64 -0.77 10.74 -4.41
N ILE A 65 -1.12 10.14 -3.28
CA ILE A 65 -2.41 10.35 -2.62
C ILE A 65 -2.19 11.11 -1.32
N ASN A 66 -3.23 11.79 -0.84
CA ASN A 66 -3.18 12.38 0.50
C ASN A 66 -3.47 11.25 1.49
N GLU A 67 -2.66 11.12 2.53
CA GLU A 67 -3.06 10.36 3.72
C GLU A 67 -3.79 11.31 4.68
N GLU A 68 -4.89 10.81 5.22
CA GLU A 68 -5.47 11.35 6.45
C GLU A 68 -4.73 10.64 7.58
N ASP A 69 -3.81 11.34 8.25
CA ASP A 69 -3.13 10.80 9.42
C ASP A 69 -4.17 10.65 10.54
N ASP A 70 -4.53 9.41 10.87
CA ASP A 70 -5.63 9.02 11.77
C ASP A 70 -5.34 9.32 13.26
N ASP A 71 -4.27 10.04 13.60
CA ASP A 71 -3.82 10.18 15.01
C ASP A 71 -3.11 11.51 15.36
N THR A 72 -3.26 12.56 14.56
CA THR A 72 -2.78 13.89 14.99
C THR A 72 -3.76 15.00 14.63
N GLU A 73 -4.33 15.64 15.66
CA GLU A 73 -5.06 16.92 15.64
C GLU A 73 -4.15 18.10 15.18
N SER A 74 -3.29 17.88 14.19
CA SER A 74 -2.43 18.89 13.59
C SER A 74 -2.87 19.06 12.14
N GLU A 75 -3.79 19.98 11.88
CA GLU A 75 -4.22 20.38 10.52
C GLU A 75 -3.07 20.89 9.62
N GLN A 76 -1.83 20.89 10.11
CA GLN A 76 -0.67 21.52 9.48
C GLN A 76 0.07 20.62 8.47
N TYR A 77 -0.09 19.30 8.51
CA TYR A 77 0.64 18.39 7.62
C TYR A 77 -0.19 17.19 7.15
N ARG A 78 -1.10 17.41 6.19
CA ARG A 78 -1.57 16.31 5.34
C ARG A 78 -0.38 15.71 4.60
N SER A 79 0.14 14.60 5.10
CA SER A 79 1.30 13.95 4.51
C SER A 79 0.87 13.31 3.17
N ARG A 80 1.59 13.64 2.10
CA ARG A 80 1.37 12.97 0.81
C ARG A 80 2.17 11.67 0.82
N LYS A 81 1.54 10.58 0.42
CA LYS A 81 2.21 9.28 0.24
C LYS A 81 2.37 8.94 -1.22
N LEU A 82 3.46 8.27 -1.55
CA LEU A 82 3.66 7.64 -2.85
C LEU A 82 2.76 6.39 -2.93
N TRP A 83 1.66 6.48 -3.66
CA TRP A 83 0.77 5.35 -3.91
C TRP A 83 1.38 4.40 -4.96
N GLY A 84 1.94 4.97 -6.03
CA GLY A 84 2.46 4.19 -7.14
C GLY A 84 3.18 5.04 -8.17
N LEU A 85 3.47 4.44 -9.33
CA LEU A 85 4.15 5.09 -10.44
C LEU A 85 3.39 4.81 -11.75
N VAL A 86 3.30 5.82 -12.61
CA VAL A 86 3.02 5.62 -14.04
C VAL A 86 4.36 5.55 -14.76
N VAL A 87 4.62 4.41 -15.40
CA VAL A 87 5.90 4.14 -16.07
C VAL A 87 5.67 3.93 -17.55
N CYS A 88 6.28 4.77 -18.38
CA CYS A 88 6.29 4.65 -19.83
C CYS A 88 7.67 4.16 -20.28
N HIS A 89 7.71 3.19 -21.18
CA HIS A 89 8.93 2.64 -21.78
C HIS A 89 8.95 2.87 -23.28
N HIS A 90 10.15 2.97 -23.85
CA HIS A 90 10.34 2.98 -25.30
C HIS A 90 11.55 2.12 -25.66
N ALA A 91 11.43 1.33 -26.74
CA ALA A 91 12.48 0.44 -27.23
C ALA A 91 13.63 1.17 -27.95
N SER A 92 13.54 2.50 -28.08
CA SER A 92 14.53 3.35 -28.75
C SER A 92 14.69 4.65 -27.97
N PRO A 93 15.79 5.40 -28.17
CA PRO A 93 15.96 6.69 -27.53
C PRO A 93 14.77 7.61 -27.81
N ARG A 94 14.26 8.27 -26.76
CA ARG A 94 13.09 9.16 -26.89
C ARG A 94 13.18 10.33 -25.94
N PHE A 95 13.16 11.53 -26.51
CA PHE A 95 13.05 12.78 -25.77
C PHE A 95 11.58 13.22 -25.66
N VAL A 96 11.17 13.64 -24.47
CA VAL A 96 9.83 14.19 -24.21
C VAL A 96 9.99 15.66 -23.77
N PRO A 97 9.51 16.63 -24.58
CA PRO A 97 9.61 18.05 -24.26
C PRO A 97 8.99 18.38 -22.90
N PHE A 98 9.55 19.38 -22.22
CA PHE A 98 9.07 19.80 -20.90
C PHE A 98 7.56 20.13 -20.86
N PRO A 99 6.96 20.87 -21.83
CA PRO A 99 5.53 21.15 -21.80
C PRO A 99 4.66 19.88 -21.77
N LEU A 100 5.06 18.85 -22.53
CA LEU A 100 4.35 17.58 -22.55
C LEU A 100 4.52 16.83 -21.24
N ARG A 101 5.74 16.81 -20.67
CA ARG A 101 5.98 16.21 -19.35
C ARG A 101 5.16 16.88 -18.24
N TYR A 102 5.02 18.21 -18.30
CA TYR A 102 4.22 18.98 -17.36
C TYR A 102 2.72 18.68 -17.50
N ALA A 103 2.21 18.57 -18.73
CA ALA A 103 0.84 18.16 -18.98
C ALA A 103 0.55 16.73 -18.46
N CYS A 104 1.48 15.79 -18.70
CA CYS A 104 1.36 14.43 -18.17
C CYS A 104 1.42 14.41 -16.63
N GLU A 105 2.27 15.23 -16.01
CA GLU A 105 2.31 15.37 -14.55
C GLU A 105 0.95 15.81 -14.00
N PHE A 106 0.32 16.81 -14.62
CA PHE A 106 -1.00 17.29 -14.23
C PHE A 106 -2.06 16.20 -14.34
N LEU A 107 -2.06 15.44 -15.43
CA LEU A 107 -2.95 14.29 -15.60
C LEU A 107 -2.78 13.25 -14.47
N VAL A 108 -1.53 12.95 -14.10
CA VAL A 108 -1.22 12.01 -13.00
C VAL A 108 -1.67 12.55 -11.65
N GLN A 109 -1.65 13.87 -11.44
CA GLN A 109 -2.19 14.49 -10.22
C GLN A 109 -3.72 14.31 -10.15
N VAL A 110 -4.43 14.56 -11.25
CA VAL A 110 -5.89 14.33 -11.33
C VAL A 110 -6.21 12.85 -11.09
N PHE A 111 -5.43 11.95 -11.67
CA PHE A 111 -5.54 10.50 -11.44
C PHE A 111 -5.38 10.14 -9.95
N GLY A 112 -4.40 10.73 -9.26
CA GLY A 112 -4.21 10.51 -7.81
C GLY A 112 -5.41 10.98 -6.97
N VAL A 113 -6.05 12.10 -7.34
CA VAL A 113 -7.27 12.58 -6.68
C VAL A 113 -8.43 11.58 -6.88
N GLN A 114 -8.61 11.08 -8.10
CA GLN A 114 -9.66 10.10 -8.37
C GLN A 114 -9.44 8.79 -7.59
N ILE A 115 -8.20 8.28 -7.53
CA ILE A 115 -7.87 7.10 -6.71
C ILE A 115 -8.23 7.35 -5.25
N SER A 116 -7.83 8.50 -4.69
CA SER A 116 -8.10 8.82 -3.29
C SER A 116 -9.60 8.78 -3.00
N LYS A 117 -10.43 9.34 -3.89
CA LYS A 117 -11.89 9.34 -3.76
C LYS A 117 -12.49 7.93 -3.84
N GLU A 118 -12.04 7.10 -4.79
CA GLU A 118 -12.51 5.70 -4.89
C GLU A 118 -12.14 4.89 -3.65
N MET A 119 -10.94 5.11 -3.10
CA MET A 119 -10.50 4.45 -1.86
C MET A 119 -11.35 4.89 -0.66
N GLU A 120 -11.64 6.17 -0.53
CA GLU A 120 -12.50 6.71 0.53
C GLU A 120 -13.92 6.14 0.45
N LEU A 121 -14.53 6.12 -0.75
CA LEU A 121 -15.85 5.54 -0.95
C LEU A 121 -15.88 4.04 -0.61
N ALA A 122 -14.86 3.28 -1.04
CA ALA A 122 -14.75 1.87 -0.72
C ALA A 122 -14.59 1.64 0.80
N ALA A 123 -13.82 2.49 1.48
CA ALA A 123 -13.66 2.45 2.94
C ALA A 123 -14.98 2.75 3.66
N GLN A 124 -15.69 3.81 3.27
CA GLN A 124 -16.99 4.17 3.84
C GLN A 124 -18.04 3.05 3.64
N MET A 125 -18.08 2.44 2.46
CA MET A 125 -18.99 1.31 2.20
C MET A 125 -18.66 0.11 3.10
N LYS A 126 -17.36 -0.20 3.27
CA LYS A 126 -16.89 -1.27 4.14
C LYS A 126 -17.22 -0.99 5.61
N GLU A 127 -16.96 0.22 6.09
CA GLU A 127 -17.25 0.64 7.46
C GLU A 127 -18.74 0.56 7.76
N LYS A 128 -19.59 1.06 6.86
CA LYS A 128 -21.05 0.94 6.98
C LYS A 128 -21.49 -0.51 7.09
N HIS A 129 -20.95 -1.41 6.27
CA HIS A 129 -21.25 -2.84 6.32
C HIS A 129 -20.81 -3.47 7.65
N ILE A 130 -19.62 -3.11 8.14
CA ILE A 130 -19.10 -3.55 9.44
C ILE A 130 -20.01 -3.08 10.57
N LEU A 131 -20.37 -1.79 10.62
CA LEU A 131 -21.23 -1.23 11.67
C LEU A 131 -22.62 -1.88 11.71
N GLN A 132 -23.22 -2.13 10.53
CA GLN A 132 -24.50 -2.85 10.43
C GLN A 132 -24.37 -4.28 10.98
N THR A 133 -23.31 -4.99 10.60
CA THR A 133 -23.08 -6.38 11.05
C THR A 133 -22.76 -6.45 12.54
N GLN A 134 -21.91 -5.56 13.06
CA GLN A 134 -21.61 -5.46 14.49
C GLN A 134 -22.86 -5.19 15.32
N THR A 135 -23.74 -4.29 14.87
CA THR A 135 -24.99 -4.00 15.58
C THR A 135 -25.83 -5.26 15.75
N VAL A 136 -25.95 -6.09 14.70
CA VAL A 136 -26.71 -7.34 14.76
C VAL A 136 -26.02 -8.37 15.65
N LEU A 137 -24.69 -8.53 15.53
CA LEU A 137 -23.94 -9.49 16.34
C LEU A 137 -23.95 -9.12 17.84
N CYS A 138 -23.89 -7.83 18.18
CA CYS A 138 -24.01 -7.35 19.56
C CYS A 138 -25.40 -7.65 20.13
N ASP A 139 -26.47 -7.45 19.34
CA ASP A 139 -27.84 -7.82 19.76
C ASP A 139 -27.96 -9.34 19.97
N MET A 140 -27.35 -10.16 19.10
CA MET A 140 -27.32 -11.61 19.26
C MET A 140 -26.56 -12.05 20.53
N LEU A 141 -25.41 -11.44 20.82
CA LEU A 141 -24.63 -11.69 22.04
C LEU A 141 -25.38 -11.38 23.34
N LEU A 142 -26.24 -10.36 23.31
CA LEU A 142 -27.02 -9.95 24.47
C LEU A 142 -28.23 -10.87 24.70
N ARG A 143 -28.75 -11.52 23.65
CA ARG A 143 -29.93 -12.38 23.70
C ARG A 143 -29.61 -13.86 23.86
N ASP A 144 -28.53 -14.33 23.25
CA ASP A 144 -28.08 -15.73 23.23
C ASP A 144 -26.64 -15.88 23.77
N ALA A 145 -26.32 -17.05 24.30
CA ALA A 145 -24.95 -17.45 24.62
C ALA A 145 -24.01 -17.26 23.39
N PRO A 146 -22.68 -17.10 23.55
CA PRO A 146 -21.72 -16.72 22.49
C PRO A 146 -21.73 -17.59 21.21
N VAL A 147 -22.44 -18.71 21.24
CA VAL A 147 -22.73 -19.61 20.12
C VAL A 147 -23.54 -18.92 19.01
N GLY A 148 -24.36 -17.91 19.32
CA GLY A 148 -25.21 -17.22 18.34
C GLY A 148 -24.42 -16.62 17.16
N ILE A 149 -23.22 -16.10 17.43
CA ILE A 149 -22.33 -15.49 16.43
C ILE A 149 -21.87 -16.48 15.35
N VAL A 150 -21.82 -17.77 15.66
CA VAL A 150 -21.33 -18.81 14.73
C VAL A 150 -22.50 -19.57 14.10
N THR A 151 -23.65 -19.63 14.77
CA THR A 151 -24.76 -20.51 14.38
C THR A 151 -25.93 -19.80 13.70
N GLN A 152 -26.05 -18.48 13.85
CA GLN A 152 -27.13 -17.67 13.25
C GLN A 152 -26.63 -16.87 12.04
N SER A 153 -27.55 -16.27 11.28
CA SER A 153 -27.22 -15.40 10.15
C SER A 153 -27.75 -13.99 10.43
N PRO A 154 -26.94 -12.93 10.26
CA PRO A 154 -25.51 -12.93 9.90
C PRO A 154 -24.60 -13.52 10.99
N ASN A 155 -23.47 -14.09 10.59
CA ASN A 155 -22.44 -14.67 11.48
C ASN A 155 -21.10 -13.91 11.38
N VAL A 156 -20.08 -14.39 12.10
CA VAL A 156 -18.73 -13.80 12.10
C VAL A 156 -18.07 -13.71 10.71
N MET A 157 -18.38 -14.61 9.77
CA MET A 157 -17.82 -14.57 8.41
C MET A 157 -18.46 -13.45 7.56
N ASP A 158 -19.61 -12.91 7.98
CA ASP A 158 -20.22 -11.73 7.36
C ASP A 158 -19.55 -10.42 7.84
N LEU A 159 -18.94 -10.46 9.03
CA LEU A 159 -18.20 -9.34 9.61
C LEU A 159 -16.78 -9.24 9.03
N VAL A 160 -16.10 -10.37 8.95
CA VAL A 160 -14.76 -10.48 8.37
C VAL A 160 -14.84 -11.44 7.19
N ARG A 161 -14.51 -10.95 6.00
CA ARG A 161 -14.45 -11.80 4.80
C ARG A 161 -13.37 -12.86 4.98
N CYS A 162 -13.78 -14.08 5.28
CA CYS A 162 -12.92 -15.24 5.47
C CYS A 162 -13.53 -16.49 4.86
N ASP A 163 -12.70 -17.50 4.62
CA ASP A 163 -13.13 -18.80 4.12
C ASP A 163 -13.66 -19.72 5.25
N GLY A 164 -13.33 -19.37 6.50
CA GLY A 164 -13.84 -20.07 7.68
C GLY A 164 -13.53 -19.33 8.98
N ALA A 165 -14.20 -19.76 10.04
CA ALA A 165 -14.06 -19.23 11.39
C ALA A 165 -14.24 -20.35 12.44
N ALA A 166 -13.49 -20.25 13.53
CA ALA A 166 -13.58 -21.18 14.65
C ALA A 166 -13.72 -20.41 15.97
N LEU A 167 -14.70 -20.80 16.79
CA LEU A 167 -14.83 -20.35 18.17
C LEU A 167 -14.43 -21.50 19.09
N TYR A 168 -13.45 -21.26 19.97
CA TYR A 168 -13.10 -22.17 21.06
C TYR A 168 -13.48 -21.54 22.40
N TYR A 169 -14.51 -22.07 23.04
CA TYR A 169 -15.04 -21.53 24.30
C TYR A 169 -15.50 -22.65 25.23
N GLN A 170 -15.14 -22.57 26.53
CA GLN A 170 -15.46 -23.59 27.54
C GLN A 170 -15.15 -25.04 27.07
N LYS A 171 -13.98 -25.25 26.46
CA LYS A 171 -13.50 -26.55 25.93
C LYS A 171 -14.34 -27.13 24.78
N LYS A 172 -15.24 -26.35 24.18
CA LYS A 172 -16.05 -26.73 23.01
C LYS A 172 -15.62 -25.94 21.78
N PHE A 173 -15.76 -26.57 20.62
CA PHE A 173 -15.45 -25.98 19.31
C PHE A 173 -16.74 -25.75 18.54
N TRP A 174 -16.81 -24.59 17.90
CA TRP A 174 -17.80 -24.29 16.88
C TRP A 174 -17.03 -23.88 15.62
N LEU A 175 -17.17 -24.67 14.57
CA LEU A 175 -16.43 -24.52 13.32
C LEU A 175 -17.40 -24.12 12.21
N LEU A 176 -16.99 -23.18 11.37
CA LEU A 176 -17.78 -22.66 10.27
C LEU A 176 -16.88 -22.49 9.04
N GLY A 177 -17.32 -22.98 7.88
CA GLY A 177 -16.53 -22.91 6.65
C GLY A 177 -15.28 -23.80 6.68
N VAL A 178 -14.20 -23.34 6.04
CA VAL A 178 -12.92 -24.05 5.95
C VAL A 178 -12.07 -23.73 7.18
N THR A 179 -11.87 -24.72 8.05
CA THR A 179 -11.13 -24.55 9.31
C THR A 179 -10.14 -25.69 9.54
N PRO A 180 -9.06 -25.46 10.31
CA PRO A 180 -8.21 -26.55 10.80
C PRO A 180 -9.01 -27.52 11.69
N THR A 181 -8.48 -28.72 11.89
CA THR A 181 -9.07 -29.70 12.81
C THR A 181 -9.01 -29.22 14.26
N GLU A 182 -9.86 -29.77 15.14
CA GLU A 182 -9.84 -29.38 16.57
C GLU A 182 -8.45 -29.55 17.22
N ALA A 183 -7.69 -30.58 16.83
CA ALA A 183 -6.34 -30.79 17.35
C ALA A 183 -5.40 -29.65 16.92
N GLN A 184 -5.47 -29.24 15.65
CA GLN A 184 -4.70 -28.12 15.12
C GLN A 184 -5.11 -26.79 15.74
N ILE A 185 -6.41 -26.58 15.99
CA ILE A 185 -6.88 -25.35 16.65
C ILE A 185 -6.37 -25.28 18.10
N ARG A 186 -6.31 -26.39 18.82
CA ARG A 186 -5.70 -26.42 20.17
C ARG A 186 -4.23 -26.08 20.13
N ASP A 187 -3.48 -26.66 19.19
CA ASP A 187 -2.06 -26.39 18.99
C ASP A 187 -1.80 -24.90 18.71
N ILE A 188 -2.60 -24.29 17.82
CA ILE A 188 -2.55 -22.84 17.54
C ILE A 188 -2.89 -22.01 18.79
N ALA A 189 -3.89 -22.42 19.58
CA ALA A 189 -4.26 -21.70 20.80
C ALA A 189 -3.17 -21.77 21.87
N GLU A 190 -2.51 -22.93 22.02
CA GLU A 190 -1.36 -23.10 22.92
C GLU A 190 -0.18 -22.24 22.48
N TRP A 191 0.14 -22.25 21.19
CA TRP A 191 1.17 -21.37 20.61
C TRP A 191 0.88 -19.88 20.85
N LEU A 192 -0.37 -19.43 20.68
CA LEU A 192 -0.77 -18.06 20.96
C LEU A 192 -0.61 -17.70 22.44
N LEU A 193 -0.91 -18.61 23.36
CA LEU A 193 -0.73 -18.39 24.79
C LEU A 193 0.75 -18.33 25.19
N GLU A 194 1.59 -19.16 24.58
CA GLU A 194 3.02 -19.22 24.86
C GLU A 194 3.74 -17.96 24.37
N TYR A 195 3.49 -17.52 23.13
CA TYR A 195 4.26 -16.46 22.49
C TYR A 195 3.56 -15.10 22.42
N HIS A 196 2.23 -15.05 22.56
CA HIS A 196 1.43 -13.84 22.33
C HIS A 196 0.48 -13.48 23.48
N SER A 197 0.68 -14.02 24.70
CA SER A 197 -0.17 -13.75 25.87
C SER A 197 -0.25 -12.27 26.29
N GLY A 198 0.70 -11.43 25.88
CA GLY A 198 0.68 -9.99 26.12
C GLY A 198 -0.16 -9.16 25.15
N SER A 199 -0.70 -9.77 24.08
CA SER A 199 -1.53 -9.10 23.07
C SER A 199 -3.00 -9.47 23.20
N THR A 200 -3.90 -8.56 22.84
CA THR A 200 -5.35 -8.82 22.75
C THR A 200 -5.75 -9.57 21.48
N GLY A 201 -4.84 -9.72 20.52
CA GLY A 201 -5.05 -10.47 19.28
C GLY A 201 -3.82 -10.49 18.35
N LEU A 202 -3.89 -11.28 17.29
CA LEU A 202 -2.85 -11.39 16.25
C LEU A 202 -3.53 -11.45 14.87
N SER A 203 -2.96 -10.77 13.88
CA SER A 203 -3.31 -10.94 12.46
C SER A 203 -2.06 -11.17 11.63
N THR A 204 -2.05 -12.23 10.80
CA THR A 204 -0.97 -12.53 9.85
C THR A 204 -1.56 -13.00 8.52
N ASP A 205 -0.89 -12.71 7.42
CA ASP A 205 -1.18 -13.24 6.08
C ASP A 205 -0.48 -14.58 5.80
N SER A 206 0.47 -14.97 6.65
CA SER A 206 1.16 -16.26 6.64
C SER A 206 1.46 -16.68 8.08
N LEU A 207 0.72 -17.70 8.56
CA LEU A 207 0.90 -18.29 9.90
C LEU A 207 2.11 -19.23 9.94
#